data_AF-A0A2H9TC57-F1
#
_entry.id   AF-A0A2H9TC57-F1
#
_cell.length_a   1.000
_cell.length_b   1.000
_cell.length_c   1.000
_cell.angle_alpha   90.00
_cell.angle_beta   90.00
_cell.angle_gamma   90.00
#
_symmetry.space_group_name_H-M   'P 1'
#
loop_
_entity.id
_entity.type
_entity.pdbx_description
1 polymer ?
#
loop_
_entity_poly.entity_id
_entity_poly.type
_entity_poly.pdbx_seq_one_letter_code
_entity_poly.pdbx_strand_id
1 'polypeptide(L)'
;MALIPRGKERRSIKRYQLSDYLTIYNRNTEREMGGIGNISSNGLMLVSTIPILIGAVYNMRIILPESESGHPVILDFDARCHWCKPDVSPDYFDSGYSITENNQGIIDLVEALKTYFSFTEY
;
A
#
# COMPACT_ATOMS: atom_id res chain seq x y z
N MET A 1 8.55 36.55 -19.66
CA MET A 1 7.66 36.41 -18.48
C MET A 1 7.47 34.92 -18.23
N ALA A 2 7.89 34.44 -17.07
CA ALA A 2 8.00 33.02 -16.66
C ALA A 2 6.64 32.27 -16.73
N LEU A 3 6.56 30.94 -16.87
CA LEU A 3 6.99 29.96 -15.87
C LEU A 3 7.35 28.61 -16.51
N ILE A 4 8.58 28.18 -16.27
CA ILE A 4 9.04 26.79 -16.39
C ILE A 4 8.21 25.98 -15.38
N PRO A 5 7.57 24.86 -15.77
CA PRO A 5 6.91 24.00 -14.79
C PRO A 5 7.98 23.46 -13.84
N ARG A 6 7.90 23.86 -12.56
CA ARG A 6 8.77 23.37 -11.50
C ARG A 6 8.66 21.85 -11.46
N GLY A 7 9.82 21.20 -11.40
CA GLY A 7 9.93 19.75 -11.36
C GLY A 7 9.02 19.16 -10.28
N LYS A 8 8.42 18.02 -10.61
CA LYS A 8 7.67 17.16 -9.69
C LYS A 8 8.65 16.75 -8.58
N GLU A 9 8.70 17.53 -7.50
CA GLU A 9 9.52 17.21 -6.33
C GLU A 9 9.01 15.86 -5.81
N ARG A 10 9.78 14.80 -6.05
CA ARG A 10 9.41 13.46 -5.61
C ARG A 10 9.30 13.51 -4.10
N ARG A 11 8.07 13.40 -3.56
CA ARG A 11 7.85 13.30 -2.11
C ARG A 11 8.68 12.13 -1.60
N SER A 12 9.69 12.44 -0.79
CA SER A 12 10.52 11.42 -0.14
C SER A 12 9.79 10.92 1.09
N ILE A 13 9.49 9.62 1.12
CA ILE A 13 8.88 8.97 2.28
C ILE A 13 9.84 9.13 3.47
N LYS A 14 9.37 9.68 4.58
CA LYS A 14 10.17 9.72 5.82
C LYS A 14 10.03 8.39 6.54
N ARG A 15 11.09 7.95 7.24
CA ARG A 15 11.10 6.64 7.93
C ARG A 15 9.94 6.47 8.92
N TYR A 16 9.57 7.52 9.65
CA TYR A 16 8.46 7.48 10.61
C TYR A 16 7.07 7.41 9.95
N GLN A 17 6.97 7.73 8.66
CA GLN A 17 5.72 7.65 7.87
C GLN A 17 5.56 6.31 7.16
N LEU A 18 6.62 5.49 7.09
CA LEU A 18 6.63 4.27 6.28
C LEU A 18 5.49 3.32 6.67
N SER A 19 5.13 3.25 7.96
CA SER A 19 3.99 2.44 8.43
C SER A 19 2.68 2.82 7.74
N ASP A 20 2.44 4.10 7.49
CA ASP A 20 1.21 4.60 6.85
C ASP A 20 1.13 4.12 5.39
N TYR A 21 2.27 4.05 4.71
CA TYR A 21 2.38 3.51 3.34
C TYR A 21 2.23 2.00 3.27
N LEU A 22 2.44 1.29 4.38
CA LEU A 22 2.47 -0.17 4.44
C LEU A 22 1.25 -0.76 5.15
N THR A 23 0.28 0.03 5.57
CA THR A 23 -0.91 -0.48 6.29
C THR A 23 -2.14 -0.50 5.39
N ILE A 24 -2.78 -1.66 5.26
CA ILE A 24 -4.07 -1.79 4.57
C ILE A 24 -5.21 -1.73 5.59
N TYR A 25 -6.22 -0.94 5.27
CA TYR A 25 -7.50 -0.88 5.96
C TYR A 25 -8.61 -1.47 5.08
N ASN A 26 -9.62 -2.03 5.72
CA ASN A 26 -10.86 -2.36 5.06
C ASN A 26 -11.64 -1.07 4.82
N ARG A 27 -11.95 -0.75 3.56
CA ARG A 27 -12.64 0.50 3.18
C ARG A 27 -14.01 0.65 3.84
N ASN A 28 -14.70 -0.46 4.08
CA ASN A 28 -16.08 -0.46 4.57
C ASN A 28 -16.17 -0.43 6.10
N THR A 29 -15.21 -1.03 6.80
CA THR A 29 -15.21 -1.12 8.27
C THR A 29 -14.18 -0.24 8.95
N GLU A 30 -13.28 0.38 8.17
CA GLU A 30 -12.14 1.19 8.63
C GLU A 30 -11.17 0.46 9.56
N ARG A 31 -11.32 -0.88 9.69
CA ARG A 31 -10.41 -1.70 10.48
C ARG A 31 -9.18 -2.07 9.67
N GLU A 32 -8.04 -2.11 10.35
CA GLU A 32 -6.81 -2.63 9.78
C GLU A 32 -6.99 -4.09 9.33
N MET A 33 -6.53 -4.39 8.12
CA MET A 33 -6.49 -5.74 7.56
C MET A 33 -5.12 -6.38 7.71
N GLY A 34 -4.05 -5.58 7.68
CA GLY A 34 -2.68 -6.05 7.86
C GLY A 34 -1.64 -5.17 7.17
N GLY A 35 -0.38 -5.54 7.37
CA GLY A 35 0.78 -4.89 6.79
C GLY A 35 1.14 -5.45 5.41
N ILE A 36 1.56 -4.60 4.49
CA ILE A 36 2.08 -4.98 3.17
C ILE A 36 3.45 -5.63 3.34
N GLY A 37 3.56 -6.91 3.02
CA GLY A 37 4.84 -7.62 2.92
C GLY A 37 5.49 -7.47 1.54
N ASN A 38 4.69 -7.38 0.47
CA ASN A 38 5.16 -7.10 -0.89
C ASN A 38 4.04 -6.44 -1.71
N ILE A 39 4.39 -5.61 -2.69
CA ILE A 39 3.44 -4.95 -3.58
C ILE A 39 4.01 -4.74 -4.99
N SER A 40 3.14 -4.87 -5.98
CA SER A 40 3.35 -4.55 -7.38
C SER A 40 2.12 -3.84 -7.94
N SER A 41 2.16 -3.39 -9.20
CA SER A 41 0.99 -2.79 -9.85
C SER A 41 -0.20 -3.75 -9.99
N ASN A 42 0.03 -5.06 -9.93
CA ASN A 42 -0.98 -6.08 -10.24
C ASN A 42 -1.44 -6.86 -9.01
N GLY A 43 -0.80 -6.66 -7.86
CA GLY A 43 -1.03 -7.52 -6.71
C GLY A 43 -0.15 -7.17 -5.53
N LEU A 44 -0.48 -7.74 -4.38
CA LEU A 44 0.17 -7.51 -3.11
C LEU A 44 0.08 -8.74 -2.21
N MET A 45 0.94 -8.76 -1.20
CA MET A 45 0.92 -9.74 -0.12
C MET A 45 0.72 -9.01 1.20
N LEU A 46 -0.21 -9.49 2.02
CA LEU A 46 -0.45 -8.96 3.37
C LEU A 46 0.00 -9.97 4.43
N VAL A 47 0.60 -9.44 5.48
CA VAL A 47 0.80 -10.12 6.76
C VAL A 47 -0.28 -9.62 7.72
N SER A 48 -1.06 -10.53 8.30
CA SER A 48 -2.24 -10.21 9.10
C SER A 48 -2.36 -11.13 10.30
N THR A 49 -3.10 -10.72 11.33
CA THR A 49 -3.31 -11.53 12.55
C THR A 49 -4.53 -12.46 12.46
N ILE A 50 -5.28 -12.39 11.36
CA ILE A 50 -6.48 -13.19 11.14
C ILE A 50 -6.43 -13.89 9.78
N PRO A 51 -6.92 -15.13 9.68
CA PRO A 51 -7.00 -15.82 8.39
C PRO A 51 -8.00 -15.13 7.46
N ILE A 52 -7.66 -15.05 6.18
CA ILE A 52 -8.43 -14.38 5.14
C ILE A 52 -9.16 -15.40 4.28
N LEU A 53 -10.43 -15.14 3.96
CA LEU A 53 -11.21 -15.97 3.06
C LEU A 53 -10.65 -15.91 1.62
N ILE A 54 -10.26 -17.06 1.09
CA ILE A 54 -9.73 -17.24 -0.27
C ILE A 54 -10.86 -17.09 -1.31
N GLY A 55 -10.55 -16.46 -2.45
CA GLY A 55 -11.48 -16.24 -3.57
C GLY A 55 -12.34 -14.99 -3.45
N ALA A 56 -12.47 -14.44 -2.23
CA ALA A 56 -13.19 -13.20 -1.99
C ALA A 56 -12.45 -11.97 -2.54
N VAL A 57 -13.21 -10.94 -2.93
CA VAL A 57 -12.71 -9.61 -3.28
C VAL A 57 -12.91 -8.70 -2.08
N TYR A 58 -11.84 -8.00 -1.69
CA TYR A 58 -11.83 -7.08 -0.56
C TYR A 58 -11.71 -5.65 -1.04
N ASN A 59 -12.50 -4.76 -0.43
CA ASN A 59 -12.38 -3.33 -0.63
C ASN A 59 -11.31 -2.79 0.32
N MET A 60 -10.15 -2.47 -0.24
CA MET A 60 -8.95 -2.07 0.49
C MET A 60 -8.74 -0.56 0.40
N ARG A 61 -8.09 -0.02 1.43
CA ARG A 61 -7.76 1.39 1.57
C ARG A 61 -6.35 1.53 2.13
N ILE A 62 -5.59 2.46 1.57
CA ILE A 62 -4.36 2.99 2.19
C ILE A 62 -4.62 4.47 2.53
N ILE A 63 -4.17 4.88 3.71
CA ILE A 63 -4.24 6.26 4.18
C ILE A 63 -2.82 6.80 4.18
N LEU A 64 -2.47 7.57 3.15
CA LEU A 64 -1.15 8.17 3.01
C LEU A 64 -1.09 9.50 3.78
N PRO A 65 0.06 9.84 4.37
CA PRO A 65 0.24 11.09 5.11
C PRO A 65 0.06 12.31 4.21
N GLU A 66 -0.16 13.47 4.85
CA GLU A 66 -0.63 14.71 4.22
C GLU A 66 0.00 15.04 2.87
N SER A 67 -0.86 15.48 1.93
CA SER A 67 -0.43 16.21 0.75
C SER A 67 -0.21 17.70 1.07
N GLU A 68 0.28 18.48 0.10
CA GLU A 68 0.43 19.95 0.22
C GLU A 68 -0.84 20.71 0.67
N SER A 69 -2.02 20.09 0.58
CA SER A 69 -3.29 20.65 1.08
C SER A 69 -3.54 20.46 2.59
N GLY A 70 -2.66 19.76 3.32
CA GLY A 70 -2.84 19.48 4.75
C GLY A 70 -3.88 18.40 5.06
N HIS A 71 -4.21 17.56 4.07
CA HIS A 71 -5.12 16.43 4.25
C HIS A 71 -4.48 15.12 3.80
N PRO A 72 -4.77 14.00 4.49
CA PRO A 72 -4.28 12.67 4.09
C PRO A 72 -4.82 12.29 2.71
N VAL A 73 -4.00 11.58 1.95
CA VAL A 73 -4.41 11.05 0.63
C VAL A 73 -4.98 9.66 0.83
N ILE A 74 -6.23 9.47 0.43
CA ILE A 74 -6.92 8.18 0.50
C ILE A 74 -6.77 7.45 -0.83
N LEU A 75 -6.22 6.24 -0.78
CA LEU A 75 -6.07 5.36 -1.94
C LEU A 75 -6.95 4.12 -1.74
N ASP A 76 -8.08 4.10 -2.44
CA ASP A 76 -9.01 2.97 -2.44
C ASP A 76 -8.76 2.08 -3.67
N PHE A 77 -8.80 0.76 -3.45
CA PHE A 77 -8.66 -0.24 -4.50
C PHE A 77 -9.30 -1.57 -4.07
N ASP A 78 -9.60 -2.43 -5.04
CA ASP A 78 -10.20 -3.73 -4.78
C ASP A 78 -9.20 -4.85 -5.15
N ALA A 79 -9.14 -5.90 -4.33
CA ALA A 79 -8.20 -7.00 -4.55
C ALA A 79 -8.80 -8.36 -4.19
N ARG A 80 -8.57 -9.37 -5.05
CA ARG A 80 -9.01 -10.75 -4.85
C ARG A 80 -7.94 -11.56 -4.13
N CYS A 81 -8.30 -12.21 -3.03
CA CYS A 81 -7.43 -13.15 -2.33
C CYS A 81 -7.31 -14.47 -3.10
N HIS A 82 -6.09 -14.97 -3.30
CA HIS A 82 -5.82 -16.24 -3.99
C HIS A 82 -5.38 -17.35 -3.05
N TRP A 83 -4.73 -16.98 -1.95
CA TRP A 83 -4.20 -17.91 -0.98
C TRP A 83 -4.06 -17.23 0.38
N CYS A 84 -4.16 -18.02 1.44
CA CYS A 84 -3.91 -17.62 2.82
C CYS A 84 -3.25 -18.79 3.54
N LYS A 85 -2.16 -18.56 4.27
CA LYS A 85 -1.41 -19.58 4.99
C LYS A 85 -0.81 -19.00 6.28
N PRO A 86 -0.55 -19.83 7.31
CA PRO A 86 0.22 -19.37 8.47
C PRO A 86 1.58 -18.80 8.04
N ASP A 87 2.00 -17.71 8.68
CA ASP A 87 3.35 -17.16 8.57
C ASP A 87 4.33 -18.00 9.41
N VAL A 88 5.63 -17.77 9.23
CA VAL A 88 6.68 -18.30 10.11
C VAL A 88 6.53 -17.77 11.54
N SER A 89 6.07 -16.52 11.70
CA SER A 89 5.76 -15.92 12.98
C SER A 89 4.45 -16.51 13.54
N PRO A 90 4.45 -17.05 14.77
CA PRO A 90 3.23 -17.49 15.43
C PRO A 90 2.18 -16.36 15.44
N ASP A 91 0.92 -16.72 15.29
CA ASP A 91 -0.25 -15.81 15.28
C ASP A 91 -0.42 -14.92 14.04
N TYR A 92 0.44 -15.07 13.02
CA TYR A 92 0.32 -14.34 11.76
C TYR A 92 -0.02 -15.24 10.58
N PHE A 93 -0.62 -14.64 9.55
CA PHE A 93 -0.97 -15.25 8.29
C PHE A 93 -0.47 -14.38 7.14
N ASP A 94 0.18 -15.04 6.18
CA ASP A 94 0.44 -14.47 4.87
C ASP A 94 -0.78 -14.69 3.97
N SER A 95 -1.16 -13.67 3.21
CA SER A 95 -2.20 -13.75 2.18
C SER A 95 -1.80 -13.00 0.91
N GLY A 96 -2.07 -13.58 -0.25
CA GLY A 96 -1.70 -13.00 -1.55
C GLY A 96 -2.91 -12.62 -2.38
N TYR A 97 -2.84 -11.44 -3.01
CA TYR A 97 -3.96 -10.83 -3.71
C TYR A 97 -3.57 -10.35 -5.10
N SER A 98 -4.51 -10.43 -6.04
CA SER A 98 -4.45 -9.67 -7.30
C SER A 98 -5.35 -8.45 -7.21
N ILE A 99 -4.86 -7.31 -7.66
CA ILE A 99 -5.68 -6.09 -7.78
C ILE A 99 -6.64 -6.29 -8.95
N THR A 100 -7.92 -5.97 -8.76
CA THR A 100 -8.97 -6.29 -9.75
C THR A 100 -8.96 -5.36 -10.95
N GLU A 101 -8.47 -4.13 -10.78
CA GLU A 101 -8.44 -3.10 -11.80
C GLU A 101 -7.15 -2.29 -11.74
N ASN A 102 -6.69 -1.77 -12.88
CA ASN A 102 -5.50 -0.94 -12.90
C ASN A 102 -5.75 0.36 -12.10
N ASN A 103 -4.86 0.67 -11.17
CA ASN A 103 -5.00 1.83 -10.30
C ASN A 103 -3.72 2.66 -10.30
N GLN A 104 -3.80 3.88 -10.86
CA GLN A 104 -2.65 4.78 -10.98
C GLN A 104 -2.06 5.12 -9.61
N GLY A 105 -2.87 5.24 -8.56
CA GLY A 105 -2.38 5.50 -7.21
C GLY A 105 -1.55 4.34 -6.65
N ILE A 106 -1.86 3.10 -7.02
CA ILE A 106 -1.02 1.93 -6.67
C ILE A 106 0.29 1.95 -7.45
N ILE A 107 0.26 2.31 -8.73
CA ILE A 107 1.49 2.45 -9.54
C ILE A 107 2.41 3.51 -8.90
N ASP A 108 1.86 4.68 -8.58
CA ASP A 108 2.59 5.77 -7.94
C ASP A 108 3.14 5.36 -6.55
N LEU A 109 2.36 4.60 -5.78
CA LEU A 109 2.78 4.03 -4.50
C LEU A 109 3.96 3.07 -4.67
N VAL A 110 3.89 2.15 -5.64
CA VAL A 110 4.96 1.20 -5.93
C VAL A 110 6.25 1.93 -6.34
N GLU A 111 6.15 2.99 -7.14
CA GLU A 111 7.30 3.83 -7.51
C GLU A 111 7.89 4.58 -6.31
N ALA A 112 7.04 5.11 -5.43
CA ALA A 112 7.46 5.80 -4.22
C ALA A 112 8.20 4.85 -3.27
N LEU A 113 7.67 3.65 -3.03
CA LEU A 113 8.30 2.62 -2.21
C LEU A 113 9.62 2.12 -2.83
N LYS A 114 9.67 1.90 -4.15
CA LYS A 114 10.92 1.57 -4.85
C LYS A 114 12.00 2.63 -4.65
N THR A 115 11.62 3.90 -4.77
CA THR A 115 12.53 5.04 -4.56
C THR A 115 12.99 5.12 -3.11
N TYR A 116 12.12 4.81 -2.14
CA TYR A 116 12.48 4.80 -0.72
C TYR A 116 13.45 3.68 -0.35
N PHE A 117 13.25 2.48 -0.90
CA PHE A 117 14.11 1.31 -0.63
C PHE A 117 15.34 1.21 -1.54
N SER A 118 15.45 2.04 -2.58
CA SER A 118 16.67 2.10 -3.37
C SER A 118 17.80 2.69 -2.51
N PHE A 119 18.81 1.88 -2.21
CA PHE A 119 20.02 2.32 -1.53
C PHE A 119 20.65 3.47 -2.33
N THR A 120 20.51 4.70 -1.83
CA THR A 120 21.36 5.81 -2.27
C THR A 120 22.39 5.96 -1.17
N GLU A 121 23.58 5.39 -1.39
CA GLU A 121 24.74 5.69 -0.55
C GLU A 121 25.02 7.20 -0.69
N TYR A 122 24.98 7.93 0.42
CA TYR A 122 25.50 9.30 0.50
C TYR A 122 26.91 9.28 1.05
#